data_AF-A0A024UU92-F1
#
_entry.id   AF-A0A024UU92-F1
#
_cell.length_a   1.000
_cell.length_b   1.000
_cell.length_c   1.000
_cell.angle_alpha   90.00
_cell.angle_beta   90.00
_cell.angle_gamma   90.00
#
_symmetry.space_group_name_H-M   'P 1'
#
loop_
_entity.id
_entity.type
_entity.pdbx_description
1 polymer ?
#
loop_
_entity_poly.entity_id
_entity_poly.type
_entity_poly.pdbx_seq_one_letter_code
_entity_poly.pdbx_strand_id
1 'polypeptide(L)'
;MSQQAATSAPRSSQFLWDTAKEAALRSMETSRKIRTVDFLEVKRYCGDALTCDHVVIAINGFMTHGYKPSVNWEAIGRKRSVSGFVLLWEAGNAAEWDVFCNETSVHLETGQDDTIASHFTVGNPWNKAQNKAHQVGIVLAELLISQPVLLRGRKVTLVGHSLGSAVIHSCLQHLAAYNSNSNNTPIHLHQAVFFAAAFVPDHDFSTIAETVFQPNAAIPNRMLNVFSSQDHILMHLFSLVNMHIARPAAGCAAIKSNHVRNIDVSDIIPSTHESILGHSYEKFMDAIVDRLGTTLDLPYATVDPQAGE
;
A
#
# COMPACT_ATOMS: atom_id res chain seq x y z
N MET A 1 14.05 -7.47 54.75
CA MET A 1 14.52 -7.31 53.36
C MET A 1 13.31 -7.28 52.45
N SER A 2 12.88 -6.07 52.10
CA SER A 2 11.75 -5.78 51.21
C SER A 2 12.14 -6.07 49.76
N GLN A 3 11.50 -7.05 49.13
CA GLN A 3 11.59 -7.26 47.68
C GLN A 3 10.88 -6.10 46.98
N GLN A 4 11.64 -5.26 46.28
CA GLN A 4 11.09 -4.32 45.31
C GLN A 4 10.50 -5.11 44.14
N ALA A 5 9.18 -5.04 43.99
CA ALA A 5 8.51 -5.41 42.76
C ALA A 5 8.97 -4.43 41.67
N ALA A 6 9.77 -4.92 40.71
CA ALA A 6 10.13 -4.16 39.53
C ALA A 6 8.88 -3.97 38.66
N THR A 7 8.27 -2.79 38.74
CA THR A 7 7.22 -2.35 37.82
C THR A 7 7.84 -2.21 36.43
N SER A 8 7.52 -3.12 35.52
CA SER A 8 7.89 -3.01 34.11
C SER A 8 7.14 -1.83 33.49
N ALA A 9 7.87 -0.85 32.95
CA ALA A 9 7.28 0.24 32.20
C ALA A 9 6.53 -0.29 30.96
N PRO A 10 5.43 0.34 30.52
CA PRO A 10 4.74 -0.06 29.31
C PRO A 10 5.68 0.06 28.10
N ARG A 11 5.88 -1.04 27.37
CA ARG A 11 6.70 -1.04 26.15
C ARG A 11 6.02 -0.20 25.07
N SER A 12 6.78 0.69 24.42
CA SER A 12 6.23 1.61 23.42
C SER A 12 5.75 0.87 22.16
N SER A 13 4.79 1.45 21.43
CA SER A 13 4.29 0.88 20.18
C SER A 13 5.38 0.70 19.11
N GLN A 14 6.40 1.58 19.12
CA GLN A 14 7.54 1.52 18.20
C GLN A 14 8.36 0.25 18.44
N PHE A 15 8.69 -0.04 19.70
CA PHE A 15 9.44 -1.23 20.09
C PHE A 15 8.75 -2.55 19.66
N LEU A 16 7.41 -2.58 19.70
CA LEU A 16 6.63 -3.74 19.27
C LEU A 16 6.70 -3.96 17.75
N TRP A 17 6.70 -2.89 16.96
CA TRP A 17 6.87 -2.95 15.51
C TRP A 17 8.28 -3.38 15.11
N ASP A 18 9.29 -2.84 15.79
CA ASP A 18 10.69 -3.17 15.52
C ASP A 18 10.94 -4.67 15.76
N THR A 19 10.34 -5.23 16.81
CA THR A 19 10.42 -6.68 17.10
C THR A 19 9.73 -7.53 16.03
N ALA A 20 8.57 -7.09 15.53
CA ALA A 20 7.83 -7.81 14.49
C ALA A 20 8.54 -7.73 13.14
N LYS A 21 9.12 -6.57 12.82
CA LYS A 21 9.97 -6.36 11.66
C LYS A 21 11.18 -7.29 11.70
N GLU A 22 11.91 -7.36 12.81
CA GLU A 22 13.06 -8.27 12.96
C GLU A 22 12.67 -9.74 12.81
N ALA A 23 11.50 -10.15 13.33
CA ALA A 23 11.00 -11.50 13.18
C ALA A 23 10.64 -11.83 11.72
N ALA A 24 9.99 -10.89 11.02
CA ALA A 24 9.66 -11.02 9.61
C ALA A 24 10.94 -11.14 8.75
N LEU A 25 11.92 -10.26 8.97
CA LEU A 25 13.21 -10.28 8.27
C LEU A 25 13.97 -11.60 8.51
N ARG A 26 14.00 -12.10 9.75
CA ARG A 26 14.63 -13.39 10.08
C ARG A 26 13.92 -14.60 9.47
N SER A 27 12.58 -14.58 9.44
CA SER A 27 11.80 -15.62 8.78
C SER A 27 12.09 -15.65 7.27
N MET A 28 12.19 -14.48 6.64
CA MET A 28 12.60 -14.37 5.24
C MET A 28 13.99 -14.96 4.98
N GLU A 29 15.00 -14.60 5.79
CA GLU A 29 16.37 -15.12 5.65
C GLU A 29 16.43 -16.66 5.70
N THR A 30 15.53 -17.27 6.47
CA THR A 30 15.50 -18.72 6.69
C THR A 30 14.67 -19.46 5.63
N SER A 31 13.60 -18.84 5.12
CA SER A 31 12.56 -19.54 4.34
C SER A 31 12.63 -19.32 2.83
N ARG A 32 13.16 -18.21 2.31
CA ARG A 32 13.33 -17.99 0.86
C ARG A 32 14.46 -16.99 0.65
N LYS A 33 15.41 -17.25 -0.25
CA LYS A 33 16.58 -16.40 -0.58
C LYS A 33 16.21 -14.96 -1.06
N ILE A 34 15.55 -14.15 -0.24
CA ILE A 34 15.11 -12.78 -0.51
C ILE A 34 15.92 -11.89 0.43
N ARG A 35 17.10 -11.46 -0.04
CA ARG A 35 18.12 -10.75 0.73
C ARG A 35 18.12 -9.22 0.55
N THR A 36 17.04 -8.64 0.02
CA THR A 36 17.14 -7.39 -0.74
C THR A 36 16.19 -6.27 -0.31
N VAL A 37 15.65 -6.29 0.91
CA VAL A 37 14.95 -5.11 1.46
C VAL A 37 15.85 -4.44 2.50
N ASP A 38 16.47 -3.33 2.10
CA ASP A 38 17.48 -2.61 2.88
C ASP A 38 16.83 -1.67 3.90
N PHE A 39 15.63 -1.17 3.59
CA PHE A 39 14.90 -0.26 4.47
C PHE A 39 13.40 -0.61 4.53
N LEU A 40 12.92 -0.81 5.75
CA LEU A 40 11.50 -0.94 6.09
C LEU A 40 11.26 -0.35 7.48
N GLU A 41 10.29 0.52 7.67
CA GLU A 41 9.95 1.06 8.99
C GLU A 41 8.43 1.20 9.09
N VAL A 42 7.85 0.79 10.22
CA VAL A 42 6.43 1.02 10.50
C VAL A 42 6.31 2.16 11.49
N LYS A 43 5.72 3.28 11.05
CA LYS A 43 5.59 4.49 11.86
C LYS A 43 4.11 4.85 12.05
N ARG A 44 3.69 5.06 13.29
CA ARG A 44 2.33 5.53 13.59
C ARG A 44 2.16 6.99 13.16
N TYR A 45 1.04 7.33 12.54
CA TYR A 45 0.71 8.71 12.15
C TYR A 45 -0.60 9.24 12.75
N CYS A 46 -1.52 8.39 13.21
CA CYS A 46 -2.73 8.82 13.90
C CYS A 46 -3.24 7.78 14.92
N GLY A 47 -4.20 8.18 15.75
CA GLY A 47 -4.90 7.31 16.70
C GLY A 47 -4.06 6.75 17.83
N ASP A 48 -4.70 6.01 18.73
CA ASP A 48 -4.05 5.29 19.82
C ASP A 48 -4.02 3.78 19.53
N ALA A 49 -2.79 3.27 19.44
CA ALA A 49 -2.46 1.89 19.20
C ALA A 49 -2.89 0.95 20.34
N LEU A 50 -3.23 1.45 21.53
CA LEU A 50 -3.66 0.63 22.66
C LEU A 50 -5.18 0.47 22.70
N THR A 51 -5.93 1.45 22.20
CA THR A 51 -7.40 1.50 22.32
C THR A 51 -8.14 1.34 21.00
N CYS A 52 -7.44 1.29 19.85
CA CYS A 52 -8.09 1.12 18.55
C CYS A 52 -8.67 -0.29 18.38
N ASP A 53 -9.81 -0.36 17.68
CA ASP A 53 -10.41 -1.62 17.22
C ASP A 53 -9.93 -1.98 15.80
N HIS A 54 -9.43 -0.97 15.08
CA HIS A 54 -9.06 -1.07 13.67
C HIS A 54 -7.68 -0.47 13.42
N VAL A 55 -6.82 -1.25 12.78
CA VAL A 55 -5.50 -0.80 12.35
C VAL A 55 -5.51 -0.57 10.85
N VAL A 56 -5.06 0.61 10.43
CA VAL A 56 -4.84 0.92 9.01
C VAL A 56 -3.34 0.98 8.76
N ILE A 57 -2.83 0.15 7.86
CA ILE A 57 -1.44 0.20 7.39
C ILE A 57 -1.45 0.84 6.01
N ALA A 58 -0.89 2.03 5.91
CA ALA A 58 -0.80 2.83 4.71
C ALA A 58 0.57 2.68 4.04
N ILE A 59 0.59 2.52 2.72
CA ILE A 59 1.80 2.31 1.95
C ILE A 59 1.85 3.34 0.83
N ASN A 60 2.87 4.20 0.89
CA ASN A 60 3.08 5.21 -0.14
C ASN A 60 3.72 4.62 -1.40
N GLY A 61 3.60 5.36 -2.52
CA GLY A 61 4.17 5.01 -3.81
C GLY A 61 5.58 5.53 -4.07
N PHE A 62 5.96 5.53 -5.34
CA PHE A 62 7.28 5.93 -5.83
C PHE A 62 7.69 7.35 -5.41
N MET A 63 8.94 7.55 -5.00
CA MET A 63 9.54 8.86 -4.64
C MET A 63 8.85 9.61 -3.49
N THR A 64 8.12 8.91 -2.64
CA THR A 64 7.45 9.52 -1.48
C THR A 64 8.34 9.61 -0.24
N HIS A 65 9.60 9.20 -0.33
CA HIS A 65 10.61 9.42 0.70
C HIS A 65 10.76 10.92 0.98
N GLY A 66 10.36 11.35 2.19
CA GLY A 66 10.45 12.74 2.62
C GLY A 66 9.12 13.52 2.62
N TYR A 67 8.06 13.01 1.98
CA TYR A 67 6.71 13.57 2.18
C TYR A 67 6.16 13.12 3.53
N LYS A 68 5.52 14.03 4.28
CA LYS A 68 4.88 13.70 5.57
C LYS A 68 3.71 12.75 5.32
N PRO A 69 3.83 11.44 5.64
CA PRO A 69 2.78 10.47 5.30
C PRO A 69 1.45 10.75 6.01
N SER A 70 1.51 11.49 7.12
CA SER A 70 0.34 12.01 7.81
C SER A 70 -0.56 12.84 6.91
N VAL A 71 -0.03 13.55 5.91
CA VAL A 71 -0.80 14.39 4.97
C VAL A 71 -1.58 13.51 4.00
N ASN A 72 -0.94 12.51 3.41
CA ASN A 72 -1.56 11.66 2.38
C ASN A 72 -2.73 10.83 2.92
N TRP A 73 -2.67 10.46 4.20
CA TRP A 73 -3.62 9.53 4.81
C TRP A 73 -4.46 10.18 5.91
N GLU A 74 -4.40 11.51 6.07
CA GLU A 74 -5.08 12.23 7.15
C GLU A 74 -6.59 11.98 7.15
N ALA A 75 -7.23 12.03 5.97
CA ALA A 75 -8.66 11.82 5.81
C ALA A 75 -9.10 10.44 6.34
N ILE A 76 -8.27 9.40 6.15
CA ILE A 76 -8.51 8.06 6.70
C ILE A 76 -8.20 8.04 8.20
N GLY A 77 -7.12 8.71 8.61
CA GLY A 77 -6.69 8.79 10.00
C GLY A 77 -7.65 9.52 10.93
N ARG A 78 -8.56 10.34 10.38
CA ARG A 78 -9.64 11.02 11.12
C ARG A 78 -10.81 10.10 11.51
N LYS A 79 -10.88 8.86 11.02
CA LYS A 79 -11.92 7.89 11.41
C LYS A 79 -11.77 7.47 12.88
N ARG A 80 -12.88 7.27 13.60
CA ARG A 80 -12.86 6.89 15.02
C ARG A 80 -12.35 5.48 15.21
N SER A 81 -11.76 5.20 16.37
CA SER A 81 -11.22 3.88 16.75
C SER A 81 -10.23 3.28 15.73
N VAL A 82 -9.62 4.13 14.89
CA VAL A 82 -8.55 3.76 13.96
C VAL A 82 -7.20 4.18 14.54
N SER A 83 -6.23 3.26 14.50
CA SER A 83 -4.80 3.61 14.63
C SER A 83 -4.13 3.42 13.28
N GLY A 84 -3.63 4.51 12.72
CA GLY A 84 -2.99 4.54 11.41
C GLY A 84 -1.47 4.40 11.51
N PHE A 85 -0.91 3.50 10.73
CA PHE A 85 0.53 3.30 10.55
C PHE A 85 0.89 3.50 9.09
N VAL A 86 2.09 4.00 8.83
CA VAL A 86 2.68 4.06 7.50
C VAL A 86 3.83 3.08 7.45
N LEU A 87 3.84 2.24 6.42
CA LEU A 87 4.99 1.43 6.05
C LEU A 87 5.91 2.27 5.16
N LEU A 88 7.01 2.73 5.74
CA LEU A 88 8.09 3.37 5.01
C LEU A 88 8.98 2.29 4.43
N TRP A 89 9.31 2.42 3.16
CA TRP A 89 10.11 1.47 2.40
C TRP A 89 10.86 2.22 1.32
N GLU A 90 11.98 1.67 0.82
CA GLU A 90 12.81 2.21 -0.26
C GLU A 90 12.08 2.32 -1.62
N ALA A 91 11.12 3.24 -1.71
CA ALA A 91 10.26 3.48 -2.85
C ALA A 91 10.92 4.31 -3.97
N GLY A 92 12.24 4.17 -4.17
CA GLY A 92 13.02 4.96 -5.13
C GLY A 92 13.42 6.36 -4.62
N ASN A 93 14.37 6.98 -5.31
CA ASN A 93 15.01 8.25 -4.96
C ASN A 93 14.80 9.31 -6.05
N ALA A 94 14.42 10.52 -5.66
CA ALA A 94 14.22 11.64 -6.59
C ALA A 94 15.50 12.00 -7.36
N ALA A 95 16.66 11.98 -6.72
CA ALA A 95 17.92 12.26 -7.39
C ALA A 95 18.24 11.23 -8.47
N GLU A 96 17.95 9.95 -8.22
CA GLU A 96 18.14 8.89 -9.23
C GLU A 96 17.16 9.04 -10.40
N TRP A 97 15.94 9.48 -10.12
CA TRP A 97 14.94 9.76 -11.14
C TRP A 97 15.33 10.97 -12.02
N ASP A 98 15.81 12.06 -11.42
CA ASP A 98 16.24 13.25 -12.16
C ASP A 98 17.44 12.94 -13.07
N VAL A 99 18.40 12.15 -12.58
CA VAL A 99 19.52 11.66 -13.40
C VAL A 99 19.01 10.84 -14.58
N PHE A 100 18.10 9.90 -14.32
CA PHE A 100 17.49 9.08 -15.38
C PHE A 100 16.78 9.94 -16.45
N CYS A 101 15.99 10.93 -16.04
CA CYS A 101 15.29 11.85 -16.96
C CYS A 101 16.26 12.69 -17.80
N ASN A 102 17.35 13.18 -17.20
CA ASN A 102 18.37 13.94 -17.91
C ASN A 102 19.08 13.08 -18.96
N GLU A 103 19.49 11.87 -18.60
CA GLU A 103 20.13 10.92 -19.52
C GLU A 103 19.19 10.53 -20.67
N THR A 104 17.91 10.26 -20.38
CA THR A 104 16.88 9.99 -21.40
C THR A 104 16.74 11.14 -22.39
N SER A 105 16.74 12.38 -21.92
CA SER A 105 16.62 13.56 -22.78
C SER A 105 17.79 13.68 -23.75
N VAL A 106 19.02 13.44 -23.27
CA VAL A 106 20.24 13.40 -24.11
C VAL A 106 20.17 12.28 -25.15
N HIS A 107 19.69 11.09 -24.78
CA HIS A 107 19.55 9.97 -25.72
C HIS A 107 18.51 10.25 -26.83
N LEU A 108 17.41 10.92 -26.50
CA LEU A 108 16.39 11.33 -27.49
C LEU A 108 16.91 12.40 -28.45
N GLU A 109 17.73 13.34 -27.97
CA GLU A 109 18.37 14.37 -28.81
C GLU A 109 19.43 13.79 -29.76
N THR A 110 20.08 12.70 -29.37
CA THR A 110 21.18 12.08 -30.14
C THR A 110 20.74 10.97 -31.09
N GLY A 111 19.49 10.49 -31.00
CA GLY A 111 18.91 9.55 -31.97
C GLY A 111 19.51 8.14 -31.95
N GLN A 112 20.00 7.67 -30.80
CA GLN A 112 20.59 6.33 -30.66
C GLN A 112 19.56 5.31 -30.16
N ASP A 113 18.79 4.72 -31.08
CA ASP A 113 17.64 3.85 -30.78
C ASP A 113 17.95 2.65 -29.86
N ASP A 114 19.08 1.96 -30.06
CA ASP A 114 19.49 0.81 -29.23
C ASP A 114 19.88 1.22 -27.80
N THR A 115 20.39 2.45 -27.63
CA THR A 115 20.79 3.02 -26.34
C THR A 115 19.57 3.50 -25.56
N ILE A 116 18.57 4.06 -26.27
CA ILE A 116 17.26 4.42 -25.69
C ILE A 116 16.57 3.17 -25.13
N ALA A 117 16.44 2.11 -25.91
CA ALA A 117 15.76 0.89 -25.48
C ALA A 117 16.44 0.21 -24.26
N SER A 118 17.77 0.17 -24.23
CA SER A 118 18.53 -0.39 -23.09
C SER A 118 18.47 0.49 -21.83
N HIS A 119 18.47 1.82 -21.98
CA HIS A 119 18.32 2.78 -20.88
C HIS A 119 16.98 2.63 -20.15
N PHE A 120 15.87 2.51 -20.89
CA PHE A 120 14.54 2.31 -20.34
C PHE A 120 14.31 0.92 -19.70
N THR A 121 15.11 -0.08 -20.07
CA THR A 121 14.91 -1.48 -19.63
C THR A 121 15.89 -1.93 -18.54
N VAL A 122 17.16 -1.52 -18.58
CA VAL A 122 18.23 -2.04 -17.69
C VAL A 122 18.58 -1.07 -16.54
N GLY A 123 18.17 0.21 -16.62
CA GLY A 123 18.52 1.23 -15.61
C GLY A 123 17.35 1.86 -14.84
N ASN A 124 16.13 1.74 -15.36
CA ASN A 124 14.97 2.53 -14.93
C ASN A 124 14.69 2.42 -13.41
N PRO A 125 14.83 3.53 -12.64
CA PRO A 125 14.56 3.56 -11.20
C PRO A 125 13.15 3.11 -10.83
N TRP A 126 12.17 3.33 -11.71
CA TRP A 126 10.80 2.88 -11.49
C TRP A 126 10.65 1.36 -11.57
N ASN A 127 11.30 0.70 -12.54
CA ASN A 127 11.33 -0.77 -12.62
C ASN A 127 12.01 -1.40 -11.40
N LYS A 128 13.10 -0.79 -10.93
CA LYS A 128 13.77 -1.20 -9.70
C LYS A 128 12.82 -1.08 -8.50
N ALA A 129 12.12 0.05 -8.39
CA ALA A 129 11.13 0.26 -7.32
C ALA A 129 9.93 -0.70 -7.43
N GLN A 130 9.50 -1.07 -8.63
CA GLN A 130 8.43 -2.05 -8.84
C GLN A 130 8.84 -3.45 -8.37
N ASN A 131 10.04 -3.91 -8.72
CA ASN A 131 10.60 -5.16 -8.22
C ASN A 131 10.76 -5.14 -6.69
N LYS A 132 11.17 -4.00 -6.14
CA LYS A 132 11.28 -3.80 -4.70
C LYS A 132 9.92 -3.84 -4.01
N ALA A 133 8.88 -3.26 -4.62
CA ALA A 133 7.51 -3.30 -4.10
C ALA A 133 7.03 -4.74 -3.90
N HIS A 134 7.33 -5.64 -4.84
CA HIS A 134 7.02 -7.06 -4.70
C HIS A 134 7.69 -7.66 -3.45
N GLN A 135 8.98 -7.41 -3.25
CA GLN A 135 9.73 -7.91 -2.09
C GLN A 135 9.22 -7.35 -0.76
N VAL A 136 8.94 -6.05 -0.72
CA VAL A 136 8.35 -5.39 0.46
C VAL A 136 6.97 -5.97 0.78
N GLY A 137 6.18 -6.33 -0.22
CA GLY A 137 4.89 -7.02 -0.03
C GLY A 137 5.04 -8.37 0.66
N ILE A 138 6.08 -9.14 0.31
CA ILE A 138 6.40 -10.41 0.99
C ILE A 138 6.79 -10.13 2.45
N VAL A 139 7.64 -9.13 2.72
CA VAL A 139 8.02 -8.77 4.10
C VAL A 139 6.79 -8.36 4.92
N LEU A 140 5.90 -7.56 4.34
CA LEU A 140 4.67 -7.14 4.99
C LEU A 140 3.78 -8.35 5.32
N ALA A 141 3.66 -9.31 4.42
CA ALA A 141 2.91 -10.54 4.66
C ALA A 141 3.51 -11.36 5.81
N GLU A 142 4.83 -11.55 5.84
CA GLU A 142 5.53 -12.24 6.94
C GLU A 142 5.35 -11.51 8.28
N LEU A 143 5.36 -10.17 8.26
CA LEU A 143 5.06 -9.36 9.43
C LEU A 143 3.62 -9.61 9.94
N LEU A 144 2.64 -9.72 9.04
CA LEU A 144 1.25 -10.02 9.41
C LEU A 144 1.11 -11.46 9.95
N ILE A 145 1.80 -12.41 9.32
CA ILE A 145 1.86 -13.83 9.74
C ILE A 145 2.47 -13.98 11.13
N SER A 146 3.46 -13.15 11.49
CA SER A 146 4.04 -13.14 12.83
C SER A 146 3.06 -12.73 13.93
N GLN A 147 1.86 -12.25 13.56
CA GLN A 147 0.79 -11.80 14.46
C GLN A 147 1.31 -10.94 15.61
N PRO A 148 1.92 -9.78 15.31
CA PRO A 148 2.39 -8.86 16.34
C PRO A 148 1.25 -8.53 17.29
N VAL A 149 1.59 -8.39 18.58
CA VAL A 149 0.62 -8.15 19.66
C VAL A 149 -0.34 -7.02 19.33
N LEU A 150 0.16 -5.99 18.65
CA LEU A 150 -0.61 -4.83 18.23
C LEU A 150 -1.75 -5.13 17.24
N LEU A 151 -1.65 -6.19 16.45
CA LEU A 151 -2.68 -6.56 15.46
C LEU A 151 -3.64 -7.63 15.98
N ARG A 152 -3.34 -8.26 17.13
CA ARG A 152 -4.14 -9.36 17.66
C ARG A 152 -5.55 -8.88 18.03
N GLY A 153 -6.55 -9.60 17.51
CA GLY A 153 -7.96 -9.31 17.79
C GLY A 153 -8.50 -8.03 17.12
N ARG A 154 -7.74 -7.41 16.21
CA ARG A 154 -8.12 -6.17 15.55
C ARG A 154 -8.36 -6.37 14.06
N LYS A 155 -9.24 -5.55 13.50
CA LYS A 155 -9.39 -5.45 12.05
C LYS A 155 -8.15 -4.79 11.45
N VAL A 156 -7.66 -5.31 10.33
CA VAL A 156 -6.51 -4.74 9.63
C VAL A 156 -6.92 -4.37 8.20
N THR A 157 -6.82 -3.09 7.87
CA THR A 157 -7.01 -2.58 6.51
C THR A 157 -5.67 -2.12 5.93
N LEU A 158 -5.38 -2.54 4.70
CA LEU A 158 -4.24 -2.05 3.93
C LEU A 158 -4.72 -0.98 2.93
N VAL A 159 -4.03 0.16 2.88
CA VAL A 159 -4.29 1.21 1.89
C VAL A 159 -3.00 1.59 1.18
N GLY A 160 -3.00 1.57 -0.15
CA GLY A 160 -1.79 1.79 -0.95
C GLY A 160 -2.02 2.84 -2.00
N HIS A 161 -1.05 3.71 -2.25
CA HIS A 161 -1.06 4.62 -3.39
C HIS A 161 0.02 4.21 -4.39
N SER A 162 -0.29 4.17 -5.69
CA SER A 162 0.68 3.90 -6.75
C SER A 162 1.43 2.59 -6.51
N LEU A 163 2.78 2.58 -6.44
CA LEU A 163 3.56 1.38 -6.12
C LEU A 163 3.25 0.78 -4.73
N GLY A 164 2.71 1.56 -3.80
CA GLY A 164 2.21 1.03 -2.53
C GLY A 164 1.05 0.06 -2.71
N SER A 165 0.23 0.24 -3.75
CA SER A 165 -0.78 -0.77 -4.13
C SER A 165 -0.15 -2.06 -4.67
N ALA A 166 0.99 -1.98 -5.35
CA ALA A 166 1.74 -3.16 -5.79
C ALA A 166 2.35 -3.94 -4.61
N VAL A 167 2.80 -3.23 -3.57
CA VAL A 167 3.19 -3.84 -2.28
C VAL A 167 2.03 -4.63 -1.68
N ILE A 168 0.83 -4.03 -1.61
CA ILE A 168 -0.37 -4.71 -1.10
C ILE A 168 -0.70 -5.92 -1.96
N HIS A 169 -0.70 -5.79 -3.29
CA HIS A 169 -1.00 -6.91 -4.18
C HIS A 169 -0.08 -8.11 -3.94
N SER A 170 1.24 -7.87 -3.86
CA SER A 170 2.22 -8.91 -3.51
C SER A 170 1.98 -9.52 -2.12
N CYS A 171 1.67 -8.68 -1.12
CA CYS A 171 1.33 -9.12 0.22
C CYS A 171 0.10 -10.06 0.21
N LEU A 172 -0.95 -9.70 -0.51
CA LEU A 172 -2.18 -10.50 -0.61
C LEU A 172 -1.92 -11.85 -1.29
N GLN A 173 -1.13 -11.88 -2.36
CA GLN A 173 -0.75 -13.13 -3.03
C GLN A 173 0.03 -14.06 -2.08
N HIS A 174 0.96 -13.50 -1.29
CA HIS A 174 1.74 -14.28 -0.32
C HIS A 174 0.88 -14.80 0.83
N LEU A 175 -0.03 -13.98 1.36
CA LEU A 175 -1.00 -14.41 2.38
C LEU A 175 -1.94 -15.50 1.85
N ALA A 176 -2.40 -15.38 0.61
CA ALA A 176 -3.26 -16.38 -0.01
C ALA A 176 -2.55 -17.74 -0.11
N ALA A 177 -1.29 -17.74 -0.56
CA ALA A 177 -0.46 -18.93 -0.61
C ALA A 177 -0.21 -19.52 0.78
N TYR A 178 0.03 -18.68 1.80
CA TYR A 178 0.20 -19.10 3.19
C TYR A 178 -1.08 -19.73 3.75
N ASN A 179 -2.24 -19.10 3.56
CA ASN A 179 -3.53 -19.57 4.06
C ASN A 179 -4.05 -20.82 3.35
N SER A 180 -3.60 -21.07 2.12
CA SER A 180 -3.98 -22.27 1.34
C SER A 180 -3.33 -23.55 1.87
N ASN A 181 -2.31 -23.45 2.73
CA ASN A 181 -1.70 -24.60 3.38
C ASN A 181 -2.49 -24.96 4.65
N SER A 182 -3.09 -26.15 4.68
CA SER A 182 -3.94 -26.62 5.78
C SER A 182 -3.26 -26.70 7.14
N ASN A 183 -1.93 -26.71 7.19
CA ASN A 183 -1.17 -26.74 8.44
C ASN A 183 -0.96 -25.34 9.05
N ASN A 184 -1.27 -24.28 8.31
CA ASN A 184 -1.07 -22.91 8.76
C ASN A 184 -2.33 -22.39 9.47
N THR A 185 -2.11 -21.50 10.45
CA THR A 185 -3.22 -20.73 11.04
C THR A 185 -3.53 -19.56 10.11
N PRO A 186 -4.71 -19.48 9.50
CA PRO A 186 -4.99 -18.48 8.48
C PRO A 186 -4.94 -17.06 9.06
N ILE A 187 -4.41 -16.14 8.26
CA ILE A 187 -4.36 -14.71 8.55
C ILE A 187 -5.41 -14.01 7.72
N HIS A 188 -6.35 -13.32 8.36
CA HIS A 188 -7.39 -12.60 7.66
C HIS A 188 -7.22 -11.09 7.77
N LEU A 189 -7.34 -10.42 6.63
CA LEU A 189 -7.45 -8.97 6.55
C LEU A 189 -8.93 -8.56 6.57
N HIS A 190 -9.16 -7.32 6.98
CA HIS A 190 -10.48 -6.70 6.91
C HIS A 190 -10.74 -6.07 5.56
N GLN A 191 -9.77 -5.36 4.97
CA GLN A 191 -9.94 -4.73 3.65
C GLN A 191 -8.59 -4.39 3.01
N ALA A 192 -8.53 -4.36 1.68
CA ALA A 192 -7.43 -3.80 0.89
C ALA A 192 -7.98 -2.73 -0.05
N VAL A 193 -7.34 -1.56 -0.08
CA VAL A 193 -7.74 -0.42 -0.91
C VAL A 193 -6.55 0.00 -1.75
N PHE A 194 -6.73 -0.05 -3.07
CA PHE A 194 -5.72 0.34 -4.05
C PHE A 194 -6.07 1.71 -4.62
N PHE A 195 -5.30 2.73 -4.31
CA PHE A 195 -5.38 4.05 -4.92
C PHE A 195 -4.34 4.15 -6.04
N ALA A 196 -4.75 4.64 -7.22
CA ALA A 196 -3.87 4.84 -8.38
C ALA A 196 -2.97 3.62 -8.65
N ALA A 197 -3.51 2.41 -8.57
CA ALA A 197 -2.75 1.18 -8.43
C ALA A 197 -1.72 0.93 -9.55
N ALA A 198 -0.43 0.95 -9.22
CA ALA A 198 0.67 0.79 -10.17
C ALA A 198 1.09 -0.69 -10.33
N PHE A 199 0.14 -1.54 -10.70
CA PHE A 199 0.38 -2.92 -11.13
C PHE A 199 -0.62 -3.32 -12.22
N VAL A 200 -0.26 -4.32 -13.03
CA VAL A 200 -1.19 -4.92 -14.00
C VAL A 200 -2.02 -5.97 -13.26
N PRO A 201 -3.36 -5.83 -13.20
CA PRO A 201 -4.18 -6.74 -12.42
C PRO A 201 -4.31 -8.12 -13.08
N ASP A 202 -4.35 -9.15 -12.24
CA ASP A 202 -4.84 -10.46 -12.63
C ASP A 202 -6.37 -10.38 -12.86
N HIS A 203 -6.91 -11.22 -13.75
CA HIS A 203 -8.36 -11.27 -13.96
C HIS A 203 -9.09 -12.00 -12.84
N ASP A 204 -8.37 -12.92 -12.19
CA ASP A 204 -8.92 -13.77 -11.14
C ASP A 204 -8.37 -13.38 -9.77
N PHE A 205 -9.23 -12.78 -8.96
CA PHE A 205 -8.96 -12.44 -7.56
C PHE A 205 -9.67 -13.40 -6.59
N SER A 206 -10.30 -14.48 -7.08
CA SER A 206 -11.09 -15.41 -6.25
C SER A 206 -10.26 -16.04 -5.13
N THR A 207 -9.07 -16.55 -5.45
CA THR A 207 -8.19 -17.19 -4.46
C THR A 207 -7.83 -16.21 -3.34
N ILE A 208 -7.47 -14.96 -3.67
CA ILE A 208 -7.20 -13.92 -2.68
C ILE A 208 -8.47 -13.61 -1.87
N ALA A 209 -9.60 -13.44 -2.55
CA ALA A 209 -10.88 -13.11 -1.93
C ALA A 209 -11.31 -14.15 -0.88
N GLU A 210 -11.20 -15.44 -1.23
CA GLU A 210 -11.67 -16.57 -0.43
C GLU A 210 -10.72 -16.92 0.72
N THR A 211 -9.40 -16.71 0.54
CA THR A 211 -8.40 -17.14 1.52
C THR A 211 -7.94 -16.01 2.44
N VAL A 212 -7.85 -14.76 1.95
CA VAL A 212 -7.23 -13.65 2.69
C VAL A 212 -8.23 -12.83 3.48
N PHE A 213 -9.50 -12.79 3.07
CA PHE A 213 -10.55 -12.07 3.79
C PHE A 213 -11.44 -13.03 4.57
N GLN A 214 -12.13 -12.51 5.59
CA GLN A 214 -13.02 -13.32 6.42
C GLN A 214 -14.12 -14.01 5.58
N PRO A 215 -14.44 -15.30 5.81
CA PRO A 215 -15.37 -16.08 4.97
C PRO A 215 -16.78 -15.49 4.81
N ASN A 216 -17.24 -14.70 5.80
CA ASN A 216 -18.57 -14.06 5.80
C ASN A 216 -18.54 -12.60 5.32
N ALA A 217 -17.43 -12.16 4.73
CA ALA A 217 -17.29 -10.81 4.22
C ALA A 217 -18.18 -10.56 3.00
N ALA A 218 -18.69 -9.32 2.85
CA ALA A 218 -19.28 -8.88 1.59
C ALA A 218 -18.16 -8.70 0.54
N ILE A 219 -17.97 -9.70 -0.34
CA ILE A 219 -16.72 -9.86 -1.09
C ILE A 219 -16.36 -8.78 -2.13
N PRO A 220 -17.24 -7.97 -2.77
CA PRO A 220 -16.68 -6.85 -3.53
C PRO A 220 -16.14 -5.75 -2.59
N ASN A 221 -16.66 -5.64 -1.36
CA ASN A 221 -16.28 -4.58 -0.42
C ASN A 221 -15.02 -4.91 0.39
N ARG A 222 -14.26 -5.94 0.02
CA ARG A 222 -12.99 -6.29 0.68
C ARG A 222 -11.77 -5.88 -0.12
N MET A 223 -11.90 -5.78 -1.43
CA MET A 223 -10.87 -5.24 -2.31
C MET A 223 -11.46 -4.08 -3.09
N LEU A 224 -10.93 -2.88 -2.85
CA LEU A 224 -11.38 -1.67 -3.52
C LEU A 224 -10.31 -1.21 -4.50
N ASN A 225 -10.70 -0.95 -5.74
CA ASN A 225 -9.86 -0.28 -6.72
C ASN A 225 -10.35 1.15 -6.93
N VAL A 226 -9.60 2.11 -6.42
CA VAL A 226 -9.85 3.55 -6.57
C VAL A 226 -8.97 4.05 -7.70
N PHE A 227 -9.59 4.29 -8.85
CA PHE A 227 -8.88 4.53 -10.12
C PHE A 227 -9.35 5.84 -10.77
N SER A 228 -8.48 6.40 -11.62
CA SER A 228 -8.79 7.56 -12.46
C SER A 228 -8.37 7.26 -13.89
N SER A 229 -9.29 7.35 -14.84
CA SER A 229 -8.95 7.29 -16.28
C SER A 229 -8.21 8.54 -16.76
N GLN A 230 -8.02 9.53 -15.88
CA GLN A 230 -7.25 10.76 -16.12
C GLN A 230 -5.85 10.73 -15.48
N ASP A 231 -5.40 9.59 -14.93
CA ASP A 231 -4.04 9.44 -14.41
C ASP A 231 -3.05 9.27 -15.57
N HIS A 232 -2.65 10.41 -16.16
CA HIS A 232 -1.78 10.39 -17.32
C HIS A 232 -0.36 9.95 -16.96
N ILE A 233 0.16 10.23 -15.76
CA ILE A 233 1.48 9.73 -15.37
C ILE A 233 1.50 8.21 -15.41
N LEU A 234 0.53 7.57 -14.76
CA LEU A 234 0.49 6.12 -14.70
C LEU A 234 0.22 5.50 -16.08
N MET A 235 -0.64 6.12 -16.89
CA MET A 235 -0.85 5.71 -18.29
C MET A 235 0.44 5.74 -19.10
N HIS A 236 1.18 6.86 -19.09
CA HIS A 236 2.40 7.00 -19.89
C HIS A 236 3.51 6.09 -19.37
N LEU A 237 3.68 5.99 -18.06
CA LEU A 237 4.72 5.15 -17.46
C LEU A 237 4.50 3.67 -17.77
N PHE A 238 3.27 3.17 -17.65
CA PHE A 238 2.97 1.80 -18.05
C PHE A 238 3.02 1.61 -19.57
N SER A 239 2.60 2.59 -20.37
CA SER A 239 2.65 2.49 -21.84
C SER A 239 4.09 2.45 -22.37
N LEU A 240 5.02 3.20 -21.78
CA LEU A 240 6.42 3.25 -22.20
C LEU A 240 7.21 2.03 -21.72
N VAL A 241 6.93 1.56 -20.49
CA VAL A 241 7.73 0.52 -19.84
C VAL A 241 7.19 -0.88 -20.11
N ASN A 242 5.88 -1.02 -20.33
CA ASN A 242 5.22 -2.30 -20.60
C ASN A 242 4.68 -2.38 -22.03
N MET A 243 5.47 -1.96 -23.03
CA MET A 243 5.06 -1.99 -24.46
C MET A 243 4.56 -3.36 -24.96
N HIS A 244 4.84 -4.45 -24.24
CA HIS A 244 4.40 -5.81 -24.56
C HIS A 244 3.09 -6.22 -23.83
N ILE A 245 2.62 -5.44 -22.87
CA ILE A 245 1.41 -5.72 -22.09
C ILE A 245 0.31 -4.76 -22.55
N ALA A 246 -0.64 -5.28 -23.32
CA ALA A 246 -1.78 -4.50 -23.85
C ALA A 246 -2.80 -4.05 -22.77
N ARG A 247 -2.52 -4.26 -21.49
CA ARG A 247 -3.47 -4.05 -20.38
C ARG A 247 -3.07 -2.81 -19.57
N PRO A 248 -4.02 -1.90 -19.27
CA PRO A 248 -3.75 -0.75 -18.43
C PRO A 248 -3.42 -1.18 -16.99
N ALA A 249 -2.69 -0.33 -16.27
CA ALA A 249 -2.54 -0.46 -14.83
C ALA A 249 -3.91 -0.37 -14.13
N ALA A 250 -4.06 -1.04 -13.00
CA ALA A 250 -5.30 -1.03 -12.21
C ALA A 250 -5.71 0.38 -11.76
N GLY A 251 -4.77 1.31 -11.63
CA GLY A 251 -5.04 2.72 -11.32
C GLY A 251 -5.65 3.54 -12.46
N CYS A 252 -5.60 3.05 -13.71
CA CYS A 252 -6.11 3.76 -14.88
C CYS A 252 -7.47 3.25 -15.37
N ALA A 253 -7.92 2.09 -14.89
CA ALA A 253 -9.14 1.45 -15.36
C ALA A 253 -9.71 0.47 -14.33
N ALA A 254 -11.01 0.18 -14.46
CA ALA A 254 -11.68 -0.82 -13.63
C ALA A 254 -11.05 -2.21 -13.80
N ILE A 255 -10.78 -2.89 -12.68
CA ILE A 255 -10.37 -4.29 -12.64
C ILE A 255 -11.59 -5.17 -12.96
N LYS A 256 -11.46 -6.02 -13.98
CA LYS A 256 -12.52 -6.94 -14.42
C LYS A 256 -12.56 -8.19 -13.53
N SER A 257 -13.02 -8.03 -12.29
CA SER A 257 -13.21 -9.12 -11.33
C SER A 257 -14.44 -8.87 -10.46
N ASN A 258 -15.23 -9.90 -10.19
CA ASN A 258 -16.40 -9.81 -9.30
C ASN A 258 -16.03 -9.67 -7.82
N HIS A 259 -14.75 -9.86 -7.49
CA HIS A 259 -14.23 -9.76 -6.12
C HIS A 259 -13.64 -8.38 -5.81
N VAL A 260 -13.61 -7.47 -6.79
CA VAL A 260 -13.06 -6.12 -6.63
C VAL A 260 -14.14 -5.09 -6.90
N ARG A 261 -14.41 -4.24 -5.91
CA ARG A 261 -15.24 -3.05 -6.10
C ARG A 261 -14.42 -1.94 -6.73
N ASN A 262 -14.76 -1.57 -7.95
CA ASN A 262 -14.17 -0.42 -8.61
C ASN A 262 -14.88 0.88 -8.22
N ILE A 263 -14.11 1.93 -7.92
CA ILE A 263 -14.57 3.28 -7.60
C ILE A 263 -13.82 4.23 -8.53
N ASP A 264 -14.55 4.85 -9.44
CA ASP A 264 -14.02 5.85 -10.36
C ASP A 264 -13.95 7.22 -9.64
N VAL A 265 -12.78 7.84 -9.66
CA VAL A 265 -12.53 9.18 -9.09
C VAL A 265 -12.05 10.17 -10.15
N SER A 266 -12.22 9.85 -11.43
CA SER A 266 -11.78 10.69 -12.55
C SER A 266 -12.33 12.11 -12.48
N ASP A 267 -13.59 12.29 -12.06
CA ASP A 267 -14.22 13.61 -11.91
C ASP A 267 -13.77 14.38 -10.66
N ILE A 268 -13.14 13.72 -9.68
CA ILE A 268 -12.57 14.39 -8.49
C ILE A 268 -11.17 14.91 -8.79
N ILE A 269 -10.38 14.14 -9.54
CA ILE A 269 -8.95 14.38 -9.73
C ILE A 269 -8.72 14.89 -11.14
N PRO A 270 -8.60 16.22 -11.34
CA PRO A 270 -8.36 16.77 -12.67
C PRO A 270 -6.95 16.41 -13.14
N SER A 271 -6.71 16.28 -14.44
CA SER A 271 -5.38 16.05 -15.02
C SER A 271 -4.62 17.37 -15.25
N THR A 272 -4.20 18.01 -14.17
CA THR A 272 -3.47 19.30 -14.21
C THR A 272 -2.07 19.17 -13.61
N HIS A 273 -1.22 20.18 -13.79
CA HIS A 273 0.09 20.19 -13.12
C HIS A 273 -0.03 20.11 -11.59
N GLU A 274 -1.10 20.65 -10.99
CA GLU A 274 -1.29 20.66 -9.54
C GLU A 274 -1.59 19.29 -8.93
N SER A 275 -2.07 18.35 -9.74
CA SER A 275 -2.35 16.95 -9.40
C SER A 275 -1.33 16.00 -10.04
N ILE A 276 -0.19 16.51 -10.49
CA ILE A 276 0.83 15.73 -11.22
C ILE A 276 0.16 14.94 -12.36
N LEU A 277 -0.55 15.65 -13.23
CA LEU A 277 -1.31 15.11 -14.35
C LEU A 277 -2.27 13.97 -13.96
N GLY A 278 -2.93 14.11 -12.79
CA GLY A 278 -3.94 13.19 -12.31
C GLY A 278 -3.45 12.07 -11.39
N HIS A 279 -2.15 12.01 -11.06
CA HIS A 279 -1.57 10.96 -10.20
C HIS A 279 -1.56 11.29 -8.71
N SER A 280 -1.53 12.57 -8.36
CA SER A 280 -1.47 13.05 -6.97
C SER A 280 -2.89 13.12 -6.39
N TYR A 281 -3.14 12.24 -5.41
CA TYR A 281 -4.45 12.05 -4.79
C TYR A 281 -4.55 12.84 -3.47
N GLU A 282 -3.43 13.26 -2.88
CA GLU A 282 -3.36 13.78 -1.50
C GLU A 282 -4.28 14.98 -1.25
N LYS A 283 -4.39 15.92 -2.21
CA LYS A 283 -5.27 17.10 -2.09
C LYS A 283 -6.76 16.77 -2.19
N PHE A 284 -7.08 15.58 -2.70
CA PHE A 284 -8.44 15.15 -3.00
C PHE A 284 -8.91 14.04 -2.07
N MET A 285 -8.06 13.58 -1.14
CA MET A 285 -8.34 12.45 -0.27
C MET A 285 -9.59 12.62 0.57
N ASP A 286 -9.95 13.85 0.97
CA ASP A 286 -11.22 14.11 1.64
C ASP A 286 -12.42 13.77 0.76
N ALA A 287 -12.50 14.35 -0.44
CA ALA A 287 -13.59 14.07 -1.39
C ALA A 287 -13.63 12.59 -1.81
N ILE A 288 -12.46 11.96 -1.96
CA ILE A 288 -12.37 10.53 -2.29
C ILE A 288 -12.87 9.66 -1.13
N VAL A 289 -12.45 9.94 0.11
CA VAL A 289 -12.90 9.19 1.31
C VAL A 289 -14.40 9.38 1.54
N ASP A 290 -14.93 10.57 1.27
CA ASP A 290 -16.38 10.83 1.32
C ASP A 290 -17.13 10.01 0.26
N ARG A 291 -16.61 9.94 -0.97
CA ARG A 291 -17.17 9.07 -2.03
C ARG A 291 -17.11 7.60 -1.67
N LEU A 292 -16.02 7.14 -1.05
CA LEU A 292 -15.92 5.77 -0.59
C LEU A 292 -16.99 5.47 0.47
N GLY A 293 -17.31 6.43 1.33
CA GLY A 293 -18.41 6.35 2.28
C GLY A 293 -18.37 5.04 3.08
N THR A 294 -19.47 4.29 3.05
CA THR A 294 -19.62 3.02 3.81
C THR A 294 -18.83 1.87 3.18
N THR A 295 -18.38 2.04 1.93
CA THR A 295 -17.57 1.05 1.22
C THR A 295 -16.17 0.97 1.84
N LEU A 296 -15.62 2.10 2.29
CA LEU A 296 -14.45 2.12 3.17
C LEU A 296 -14.92 1.77 4.58
N ASP A 297 -15.02 0.47 4.85
CA ASP A 297 -15.61 -0.19 6.03
C ASP A 297 -14.77 0.08 7.31
N LEU A 298 -14.67 1.36 7.65
CA LEU A 298 -14.02 1.94 8.82
C LEU A 298 -15.08 2.59 9.73
N PRO A 299 -14.87 2.65 11.06
CA PRO A 299 -15.84 3.26 11.97
C PRO A 299 -16.01 4.75 11.65
N TYR A 300 -17.26 5.19 11.43
CA TYR A 300 -17.55 6.61 11.26
C TYR A 300 -17.29 7.40 12.55
N ALA A 301 -16.82 8.63 12.40
CA ALA A 301 -16.96 9.61 13.46
C ALA A 301 -18.44 10.02 13.51
N THR A 302 -19.19 9.59 14.52
CA THR A 302 -20.43 10.28 14.84
C THR A 302 -20.07 11.69 15.31
N VAL A 303 -20.66 12.69 14.67
CA VAL A 303 -20.89 13.99 15.32
C VAL A 303 -21.80 13.67 16.49
N ASP A 304 -21.34 13.93 17.70
CA ASP A 304 -22.16 13.80 18.89
C ASP A 304 -23.30 14.84 18.78
N PRO A 305 -24.58 14.44 18.64
CA PRO A 305 -25.67 15.41 18.55
C PRO A 305 -25.92 16.14 19.88
N GLN A 306 -25.23 15.77 20.96
CA GLN A 306 -25.46 16.32 22.30
C GLN A 306 -24.31 17.16 22.88
N ALA A 307 -23.29 17.51 22.08
CA ALA A 307 -22.23 18.44 22.53
C ALA A 307 -22.58 19.93 22.31
N GLY A 308 -23.86 20.26 22.30
CA GLY A 308 -24.38 21.62 22.11
C GLY A 308 -25.67 21.83 22.89
N GLU A 309 -25.54 21.92 24.22
CA GLU A 309 -26.40 22.73 25.09
C GLU A 309 -25.52 23.75 25.83
#